data_AF-A0A940ANB2-F1
#
_entry.id   AF-A0A940ANB2-F1
#
_cell.length_a   1.000
_cell.length_b   1.000
_cell.length_c   1.000
_cell.angle_alpha   90.00
_cell.angle_beta   90.00
_cell.angle_gamma   90.00
#
_symmetry.space_group_name_H-M   'P 1'
#
loop_
_entity.id
_entity.type
_entity.pdbx_description
1 polymer ?
#
loop_
_entity_poly.entity_id
_entity_poly.type
_entity_poly.pdbx_seq_one_letter_code
_entity_poly.pdbx_strand_id
1 'polypeptide(L)'
;MLSKGNVINLEDFRVKDGEKISKVFTGRDRGKYVREKSNIDAIESSNDKVIIIIPDNIYSINPSFFEELFVNVVTKLGKEKFLERFTFESQGDYQYEKPLTEAIDRILRTKTALD
;
A
#
# COMPACT_ATOMS: atom_id res chain seq x y z
N MET A 1 5.02 9.40 12.50
CA MET A 1 3.58 9.48 12.88
C MET A 1 3.03 8.06 12.93
N LEU A 2 2.27 7.62 13.93
CA LEU A 2 1.69 6.27 13.92
C LEU A 2 0.41 6.24 13.07
N SER A 3 0.00 5.07 12.60
CA SER A 3 -1.30 4.87 11.94
C SER A 3 -2.43 5.33 12.86
N LYS A 4 -3.30 6.22 12.38
CA LYS A 4 -4.43 6.78 13.13
C LYS A 4 -5.47 7.36 12.18
N GLY A 5 -6.74 7.07 12.43
CA GLY A 5 -7.84 7.58 11.59
C GLY A 5 -7.71 7.08 10.16
N ASN A 6 -7.53 8.00 9.21
CA ASN A 6 -7.34 7.70 7.80
C ASN A 6 -5.87 7.62 7.35
N VAL A 7 -4.93 7.61 8.29
CA VAL A 7 -3.50 7.52 8.03
C VAL A 7 -3.00 6.10 8.30
N ILE A 8 -2.34 5.50 7.32
CA ILE A 8 -1.65 4.21 7.42
C ILE A 8 -0.15 4.48 7.26
N ASN A 9 0.62 4.30 8.34
CA ASN A 9 2.07 4.39 8.26
C ASN A 9 2.70 3.01 8.06
N LEU A 10 3.44 2.83 6.95
CA LEU A 10 4.12 1.57 6.67
C LEU A 10 5.19 1.21 7.73
N GLU A 11 5.73 2.19 8.47
CA GLU A 11 6.66 1.96 9.59
C GLU A 11 6.09 0.96 10.62
N ASP A 12 4.78 1.04 10.90
CA ASP A 12 4.09 0.19 11.88
C ASP A 12 4.09 -1.29 11.46
N PHE A 13 4.33 -1.55 10.17
CA PHE A 13 4.32 -2.88 9.58
C PHE A 13 5.68 -3.31 9.08
N ARG A 14 6.78 -2.75 9.57
CA ARG A 14 8.10 -3.26 9.24
C ARG A 14 8.38 -4.54 10.00
N VAL A 15 9.02 -5.50 9.31
CA VAL A 15 9.54 -6.71 9.96
C VAL A 15 10.72 -6.29 10.83
N LYS A 16 10.72 -6.75 12.08
CA LYS A 16 11.78 -6.50 13.07
C LYS A 16 12.39 -7.82 13.49
N ASP A 17 13.71 -7.85 13.60
CA ASP A 17 14.50 -8.96 14.12
C ASP A 17 15.53 -8.38 15.11
N GLY A 18 15.19 -8.43 16.39
CA GLY A 18 15.89 -7.66 17.43
C GLY A 18 15.90 -6.17 17.11
N GLU A 19 17.09 -5.58 16.99
CA GLU A 19 17.29 -4.17 16.64
C GLU A 19 17.24 -3.91 15.12
N LYS A 20 17.24 -4.96 14.28
CA LYS A 20 17.20 -4.81 12.83
C LYS A 20 15.77 -4.58 12.38
N ILE A 21 15.60 -3.62 11.48
CA ILE A 21 14.33 -3.30 10.85
C ILE A 21 14.46 -3.41 9.33
N SER A 22 13.55 -4.17 8.71
CA SER A 22 13.58 -4.38 7.27
C SER A 22 13.38 -3.06 6.54
N LYS A 23 14.22 -2.77 5.53
CA LYS A 23 14.07 -1.62 4.63
C LYS A 23 13.35 -1.98 3.33
N VAL A 24 12.79 -3.20 3.26
CA VAL A 24 12.15 -3.75 2.05
C VAL A 24 10.74 -4.22 2.38
N PHE A 25 9.78 -3.77 1.57
CA PHE A 25 8.42 -4.32 1.52
C PHE A 25 8.27 -5.17 0.26
N THR A 26 8.12 -6.48 0.43
CA THR A 26 8.08 -7.41 -0.70
C THR A 26 7.18 -8.61 -0.41
N GLY A 27 6.65 -9.19 -1.49
CA GLY A 27 5.84 -10.39 -1.44
C GLY A 27 4.36 -10.12 -1.17
N ARG A 28 3.52 -10.96 -1.78
CA ARG A 28 2.06 -10.89 -1.61
C ARG A 28 1.68 -11.16 -0.16
N ASP A 29 2.25 -12.18 0.48
CA ASP A 29 1.96 -12.51 1.88
C ASP A 29 2.14 -11.31 2.82
N ARG A 30 3.18 -10.50 2.58
CA ARG A 30 3.40 -9.27 3.35
C ARG A 30 2.37 -8.20 3.00
N GLY A 31 2.04 -8.01 1.73
CA GLY A 31 0.98 -7.09 1.30
C GLY A 31 -0.38 -7.44 1.93
N LYS A 32 -0.74 -8.73 1.94
CA LYS A 32 -1.94 -9.24 2.60
C LYS A 32 -1.94 -8.96 4.10
N TYR A 33 -0.82 -9.26 4.77
CA TYR A 33 -0.68 -8.95 6.20
C TYR A 33 -0.92 -7.46 6.48
N VAL A 34 -0.34 -6.56 5.69
CA VAL A 34 -0.51 -5.12 5.89
C VAL A 34 -1.95 -4.68 5.58
N ARG A 35 -2.56 -5.21 4.50
CA ARG A 35 -3.97 -4.94 4.17
C ARG A 35 -4.88 -5.28 5.36
N GLU A 36 -4.74 -6.48 5.89
CA GLU A 36 -5.57 -6.99 6.99
C GLU A 36 -5.31 -6.24 8.30
N LYS A 37 -4.05 -5.96 8.63
CA LYS A 37 -3.68 -5.31 9.90
C LYS A 37 -3.92 -3.80 9.91
N SER A 38 -3.83 -3.14 8.77
CA SER A 38 -4.19 -1.72 8.64
C SER A 38 -5.69 -1.52 8.56
N ASN A 39 -6.47 -2.55 8.22
CA ASN A 39 -7.90 -2.47 7.96
C ASN A 39 -8.23 -1.44 6.85
N ILE A 40 -7.38 -1.39 5.83
CA ILE A 40 -7.45 -0.40 4.74
C ILE A 40 -8.80 -0.36 4.03
N ASP A 41 -9.48 -1.50 3.88
CA ASP A 41 -10.79 -1.58 3.23
C ASP A 41 -11.87 -0.81 4.02
N ALA A 42 -11.85 -0.92 5.35
CA ALA A 42 -12.77 -0.19 6.22
C ALA A 42 -12.41 1.30 6.32
N ILE A 43 -11.10 1.61 6.36
CA ILE A 43 -10.61 2.99 6.35
C ILE A 43 -11.04 3.69 5.07
N GLU A 44 -10.83 3.08 3.91
CA GLU A 44 -11.26 3.59 2.60
C GLU A 44 -12.77 3.77 2.53
N SER A 45 -13.54 2.84 3.09
CA SER A 45 -15.01 2.93 3.06
C SER A 45 -15.57 4.02 3.97
N SER A 46 -14.83 4.43 5.01
CA SER A 46 -15.29 5.38 6.03
C SER A 46 -14.70 6.79 5.90
N ASN A 47 -13.82 7.03 4.92
CA ASN A 47 -13.13 8.29 4.75
C ASN A 47 -13.04 8.66 3.26
N ASP A 48 -13.12 9.96 2.96
CA ASP A 48 -13.00 10.46 1.58
C ASP A 48 -11.56 10.34 1.05
N LYS A 49 -10.57 10.40 1.95
CA LYS A 49 -9.15 10.28 1.63
C LYS A 49 -8.44 9.35 2.60
N VAL A 50 -7.44 8.63 2.11
CA VAL A 50 -6.54 7.78 2.88
C VAL A 50 -5.10 8.21 2.59
N ILE A 51 -4.30 8.36 3.64
CA ILE A 51 -2.89 8.76 3.53
C ILE A 51 -2.01 7.55 3.83
N ILE A 52 -1.13 7.20 2.90
CA ILE A 52 -0.11 6.17 3.05
C ILE A 52 1.23 6.85 3.30
N ILE A 53 1.81 6.65 4.48
CA ILE A 53 3.14 7.18 4.80
C ILE A 53 4.20 6.11 4.49
N ILE A 54 5.16 6.46 3.65
CA ILE A 54 6.35 5.64 3.35
C ILE A 54 7.54 6.17 4.17
N PRO A 55 8.18 5.34 5.02
CA PRO A 55 9.29 5.76 5.86
C PRO A 55 10.50 6.28 5.08
N ASP A 56 11.31 7.10 5.74
CA ASP A 56 12.46 7.81 5.15
C ASP A 56 13.60 6.90 4.66
N ASN A 57 13.71 5.68 5.20
CA ASN A 57 14.83 4.78 4.98
C ASN A 57 14.45 3.47 4.28
N ILE A 58 13.42 3.53 3.42
CA ILE A 58 13.02 2.41 2.57
C ILE A 58 13.95 2.27 1.36
N TYR A 59 14.42 1.04 1.14
CA TYR A 59 15.25 0.67 0.00
C TYR A 59 14.43 0.19 -1.19
N SER A 60 13.36 -0.59 -0.95
CA SER A 60 12.47 -1.05 -2.01
C SER A 60 11.07 -1.40 -1.52
N ILE A 61 10.07 -1.11 -2.34
CA ILE A 61 8.73 -1.68 -2.28
C ILE A 61 8.47 -2.37 -3.61
N ASN A 62 8.28 -3.69 -3.58
CA ASN A 62 8.03 -4.45 -4.81
C ASN A 62 6.57 -4.32 -5.26
N PRO A 63 6.28 -4.32 -6.58
CA PRO A 63 4.91 -4.25 -7.08
C PRO A 63 3.99 -5.32 -6.48
N SER A 64 4.48 -6.54 -6.23
CA SER A 64 3.68 -7.62 -5.64
C SER A 64 3.22 -7.35 -4.21
N PHE A 65 3.96 -6.53 -3.45
CA PHE A 65 3.51 -6.07 -2.14
C PHE A 65 2.34 -5.09 -2.29
N PHE A 66 2.49 -4.06 -3.14
CA PHE A 66 1.41 -3.11 -3.40
C PHE A 66 0.19 -3.77 -4.02
N GLU A 67 0.40 -4.74 -4.91
CA GLU A 67 -0.65 -5.50 -5.57
C GLU A 67 -1.55 -6.13 -4.51
N GLU A 68 -0.98 -6.89 -3.58
CA GLU A 68 -1.76 -7.54 -2.54
C GLU A 68 -2.28 -6.54 -1.49
N LEU A 69 -1.53 -5.50 -1.15
CA LEU A 69 -1.98 -4.47 -0.21
C LEU A 69 -3.25 -3.77 -0.69
N PHE A 70 -3.31 -3.43 -1.98
CA PHE A 70 -4.37 -2.58 -2.54
C PHE A 70 -5.39 -3.31 -3.43
N VAL A 71 -5.28 -4.64 -3.63
CA VAL A 71 -6.15 -5.39 -4.55
C VAL A 71 -7.64 -5.10 -4.34
N ASN A 72 -8.14 -5.07 -3.10
CA ASN A 72 -9.56 -4.86 -2.83
C ASN A 72 -10.01 -3.45 -3.21
N VAL A 73 -9.31 -2.43 -2.70
CA VAL A 73 -9.66 -1.01 -2.93
C VAL A 73 -9.47 -0.60 -4.39
N VAL A 74 -8.43 -1.09 -5.08
CA VAL A 74 -8.22 -0.82 -6.52
C VAL A 74 -9.27 -1.55 -7.35
N THR A 75 -9.62 -2.80 -7.04
CA THR A 75 -10.67 -3.56 -7.75
C THR A 75 -12.03 -2.88 -7.62
N LYS A 76 -12.35 -2.34 -6.43
CA LYS A 76 -13.58 -1.60 -6.13
C LYS A 76 -13.63 -0.24 -6.83
N LEU A 77 -12.57 0.55 -6.73
CA LEU A 77 -12.55 1.95 -7.15
C LEU A 77 -12.15 2.15 -8.61
N GLY A 78 -11.33 1.27 -9.17
CA GLY A 78 -10.60 1.52 -10.41
C GLY A 78 -9.43 2.49 -10.19
N LYS A 79 -8.62 2.70 -11.23
CA LYS A 79 -7.37 3.49 -11.18
C LYS A 79 -7.59 4.94 -10.79
N GLU A 80 -8.48 5.64 -11.49
CA GLU A 80 -8.67 7.09 -11.31
C GLU A 80 -9.15 7.43 -9.90
N LYS A 81 -10.23 6.78 -9.44
CA LYS A 81 -10.75 6.99 -8.09
C LYS A 81 -9.79 6.53 -6.99
N PHE A 82 -9.00 5.48 -7.23
CA PHE A 82 -7.95 5.09 -6.27
C PHE A 82 -6.92 6.21 -6.12
N LEU A 83 -6.42 6.77 -7.24
CA LEU A 83 -5.43 7.85 -7.19
C LEU A 83 -5.99 9.17 -6.63
N GLU A 84 -7.30 9.40 -6.74
CA GLU A 84 -7.97 10.53 -6.08
C GLU A 84 -8.10 10.33 -4.56
N ARG A 85 -8.46 9.11 -4.13
CA ARG A 85 -8.69 8.78 -2.71
C ARG A 85 -7.40 8.54 -1.92
N PHE A 86 -6.37 7.98 -2.53
CA PHE A 86 -5.14 7.61 -1.85
C PHE A 86 -4.02 8.61 -2.13
N THR A 87 -3.53 9.25 -1.07
CA THR A 87 -2.35 10.12 -1.11
C THR A 87 -1.16 9.38 -0.50
N PHE A 88 0.01 9.47 -1.14
CA PHE A 88 1.24 8.85 -0.66
C PHE A 88 2.22 9.93 -0.22
N GLU A 89 2.67 9.85 1.02
CA GLU A 89 3.67 10.74 1.60
C GLU A 89 4.96 9.96 1.82
N SER A 90 5.93 10.13 0.91
CA SER A 90 7.27 9.59 1.11
C SER A 90 8.09 10.52 1.97
N GLN A 91 8.60 10.01 3.10
CA GLN A 91 9.43 10.78 4.03
C GLN A 91 10.92 10.76 3.64
N GLY A 92 11.28 10.00 2.60
CA GLY A 92 12.64 9.94 2.06
C GLY A 92 12.64 9.82 0.54
N ASP A 93 13.80 9.47 -0.01
CA ASP A 93 14.05 9.58 -1.46
C ASP A 93 13.57 8.38 -2.29
N TYR A 94 12.83 7.45 -1.68
CA TYR A 94 12.31 6.28 -2.38
C TYR A 94 11.21 6.65 -3.39
N GLN A 95 11.43 6.31 -4.67
CA GLN A 95 10.48 6.53 -5.77
C GLN A 95 9.48 5.37 -5.86
N TYR A 96 8.31 5.53 -5.26
CA TYR A 96 7.28 4.50 -5.13
C TYR A 96 6.30 4.44 -6.33
N GLU A 97 6.26 5.47 -7.16
CA GLU A 97 5.24 5.69 -8.18
C GLU A 97 5.25 4.60 -9.24
N LYS A 98 6.44 4.19 -9.69
CA LYS A 98 6.60 3.11 -10.67
C LYS A 98 6.06 1.78 -10.15
N PRO A 99 6.53 1.23 -9.02
CA PRO A 99 6.01 -0.04 -8.52
C PRO A 99 4.53 0.02 -8.11
N LEU A 100 4.03 1.17 -7.65
CA LEU A 100 2.61 1.38 -7.40
C LEU A 100 1.79 1.31 -8.70
N THR A 101 2.22 2.01 -9.74
CA THR A 101 1.53 2.01 -11.04
C THR A 101 1.49 0.61 -11.65
N GLU A 102 2.61 -0.12 -11.60
CA GLU A 102 2.67 -1.51 -12.05
C GLU A 102 1.69 -2.41 -11.28
N ALA A 103 1.57 -2.22 -9.97
CA ALA A 103 0.63 -2.99 -9.14
C ALA A 103 -0.83 -2.70 -9.51
N ILE A 104 -1.21 -1.43 -9.66
CA ILE A 104 -2.56 -1.02 -10.06
C ILE A 104 -2.92 -1.65 -11.42
N ASP A 105 -2.03 -1.55 -12.40
CA ASP A 105 -2.28 -2.10 -13.74
C ASP A 105 -2.42 -3.63 -13.72
N ARG A 106 -1.65 -4.33 -12.88
CA ARG A 106 -1.78 -5.80 -12.69
C ARG A 106 -3.13 -6.18 -12.09
N ILE A 107 -3.57 -5.50 -11.02
CA ILE A 107 -4.87 -5.74 -10.38
C ILE A 107 -6.01 -5.62 -11.40
N LEU A 108 -6.01 -4.52 -12.16
CA LEU A 108 -7.10 -4.23 -13.09
C LEU A 108 -7.12 -5.15 -14.31
N ARG A 109 -5.96 -5.63 -14.79
CA ARG A 109 -5.88 -6.66 -15.85
C ARG A 109 -6.48 -7.98 -15.40
N THR A 110 -6.22 -8.41 -14.16
CA THR A 110 -6.78 -9.65 -13.61
C THR A 110 -8.29 -9.58 -13.50
N LYS A 111 -8.85 -8.42 -13.11
CA LYS A 111 -10.31 -8.20 -13.08
C LYS A 111 -10.94 -8.40 -14.46
N THR A 112 -10.40 -7.74 -15.49
CA THR A 112 -10.93 -7.83 -16.86
C THR A 112 -10.80 -9.22 -17.49
N ALA A 113 -9.95 -10.10 -16.96
CA ALA A 113 -9.78 -11.46 -17.46
C ALA A 113 -10.74 -12.47 -16.80
N LEU A 114 -11.37 -12.10 -15.69
CA LEU A 114 -12.30 -12.94 -14.93
C LEU A 114 -13.78 -12.54 -15.13
N ASP A 115 -14.01 -11.35 -15.69
CA ASP A 115 -15.31 -10.84 -16.15
C ASP A 115 -15.62 -11.29 -17.59
#